data_AF-F3ZD28-F1
#
_entry.id   AF-F3ZD28-F1
#
_cell.length_a   1.000
_cell.length_b   1.000
_cell.length_c   1.000
_cell.angle_alpha   90.00
_cell.angle_beta   90.00
_cell.angle_gamma   90.00
#
_symmetry.space_group_name_H-M   'P 1'
#
loop_
_entity.id
_entity.type
_entity.pdbx_description
1 polymer ?
#
loop_
_entity_poly.entity_id
_entity_poly.type
_entity_poly.pdbx_seq_one_letter_code
_entity_poly.pdbx_strand_id
1 'polypeptide(L)'
;MAQVFEALDTFLDDALELPVRGTDGVERTYRIPSPSAEDGLRVEKITRAAARMLQDGTEPDAESLSDDEERDLYRMLLGPVHDELLAATDWARFKHTALTVMFWVTADLDTARTYWASGGDPSQLAPNRAARRQAARGSSESAAASTTRSRGSTSGTRAASPRSGKAKAAPRK
;
A
#
# COMPACT_ATOMS: atom_id res chain seq x y z
N MET A 1 -40.66 -1.82 -8.99
CA MET A 1 -40.63 -3.12 -8.29
C MET A 1 -39.31 -3.18 -7.55
N ALA A 2 -39.33 -3.39 -6.23
CA ALA A 2 -38.10 -3.58 -5.45
C ALA A 2 -37.65 -5.03 -5.60
N GLN A 3 -36.38 -5.25 -5.93
CA GLN A 3 -35.76 -6.58 -5.87
C GLN A 3 -35.27 -6.82 -4.44
N VAL A 4 -35.61 -7.98 -3.90
CA VAL A 4 -35.14 -8.43 -2.58
C VAL A 4 -33.93 -9.33 -2.83
N PHE A 5 -32.80 -8.97 -2.24
CA PHE A 5 -31.59 -9.78 -2.26
C PHE A 5 -31.63 -10.84 -1.15
N GLU A 6 -30.87 -11.92 -1.31
CA GLU A 6 -30.70 -12.94 -0.26
C GLU A 6 -30.07 -12.35 1.02
N ALA A 7 -30.29 -13.01 2.15
CA ALA A 7 -29.77 -12.55 3.44
C ALA A 7 -28.24 -12.61 3.47
N LEU A 8 -27.61 -11.53 3.95
CA LEU A 8 -26.16 -11.32 3.99
C LEU A 8 -25.40 -12.44 4.73
N ASP A 9 -25.97 -12.95 5.83
CA ASP A 9 -25.40 -14.02 6.67
C ASP A 9 -25.22 -15.35 5.93
N THR A 10 -25.83 -15.51 4.74
CA THR A 10 -25.66 -16.70 3.90
C THR A 10 -24.32 -16.68 3.15
N PHE A 11 -23.72 -15.50 3.00
CA PHE A 11 -22.54 -15.26 2.17
C PHE A 11 -21.36 -14.66 2.93
N LEU A 12 -21.61 -13.81 3.93
CA LEU A 12 -20.56 -13.24 4.76
C LEU A 12 -20.20 -14.21 5.88
N ASP A 13 -19.05 -14.87 5.76
CA ASP A 13 -18.42 -15.50 6.91
C ASP A 13 -17.75 -14.39 7.73
N ASP A 14 -18.42 -13.95 8.79
CA ASP A 14 -18.07 -12.79 9.60
C ASP A 14 -16.85 -13.03 10.51
N ALA A 15 -16.01 -14.01 10.21
CA ALA A 15 -14.82 -14.29 11.00
C ALA A 15 -13.64 -14.77 10.16
N LEU A 16 -12.45 -14.37 10.59
CA LEU A 16 -11.18 -14.83 10.06
C LEU A 16 -10.53 -15.80 11.05
N GLU A 17 -10.20 -17.00 10.59
CA GLU A 17 -9.52 -18.01 11.40
C GLU A 17 -8.02 -18.04 11.05
N LEU A 18 -7.17 -17.74 12.04
CA LEU A 18 -5.72 -17.66 11.86
C LEU A 18 -4.99 -18.62 12.82
N PRO A 19 -4.24 -19.62 12.31
CA PRO A 19 -3.41 -20.47 13.14
C PRO A 19 -2.13 -19.72 13.56
N VAL A 20 -1.94 -19.53 14.86
CA VAL A 20 -0.76 -18.83 15.39
C VAL A 20 -0.08 -19.70 16.43
N ARG A 21 1.24 -19.81 16.31
CA ARG A 21 2.08 -20.51 17.28
C ARG A 21 2.43 -19.60 18.44
N GLY A 22 2.06 -20.02 19.65
CA GLY A 22 2.41 -19.31 20.86
C GLY A 22 3.90 -19.40 21.21
N THR A 23 4.30 -18.61 22.20
CA THR A 23 5.64 -18.66 22.82
C THR A 23 5.92 -19.97 23.54
N ASP A 24 4.86 -20.70 23.91
CA ASP A 24 4.89 -22.06 24.45
C ASP A 24 5.13 -23.14 23.38
N GLY A 25 5.23 -22.75 22.10
CA GLY A 25 5.40 -23.65 20.97
C GLY A 25 4.13 -24.35 20.52
N VAL A 26 2.99 -24.11 21.18
CA VAL A 26 1.69 -24.70 20.84
C VAL A 26 0.99 -23.82 19.80
N GLU A 27 0.49 -24.44 18.75
CA GLU A 27 -0.31 -23.78 17.72
C GLU A 27 -1.78 -23.72 18.14
N ARG A 28 -2.37 -22.53 18.06
CA ARG A 28 -3.78 -22.27 18.37
C ARG A 28 -4.42 -21.53 17.21
N THR A 29 -5.64 -21.92 16.86
CA THR A 29 -6.43 -21.21 15.85
C THR A 29 -7.27 -20.15 16.54
N TYR A 30 -7.05 -18.90 16.16
CA TYR A 30 -7.76 -17.75 16.66
C TYR A 30 -8.87 -17.37 15.68
N ARG A 31 -10.12 -17.39 16.15
CA ARG A 31 -11.29 -16.95 15.38
C ARG A 31 -11.57 -15.49 15.68
N ILE A 32 -11.27 -14.62 14.72
CA ILE A 32 -11.33 -13.17 14.85
C ILE A 32 -12.62 -12.70 14.18
N PRO A 33 -13.60 -12.16 14.90
CA PRO A 33 -14.82 -11.66 14.29
C PRO A 33 -14.54 -10.40 13.46
N SER A 34 -15.40 -10.13 12.49
CA SER A 34 -15.44 -8.85 11.79
C SER A 34 -15.63 -7.73 12.82
N PRO A 35 -14.90 -6.62 12.72
CA PRO A 35 -15.06 -5.50 13.64
C PRO A 35 -16.49 -4.95 13.57
N SER A 36 -16.90 -4.25 14.63
CA SER A 36 -18.18 -3.53 14.61
C SER A 36 -18.17 -2.51 13.46
N ALA A 37 -19.34 -2.14 12.93
CA ALA A 37 -19.42 -1.16 11.85
C ALA A 37 -18.78 0.20 12.23
N GLU A 38 -18.88 0.58 13.51
CA GLU A 38 -18.23 1.79 14.02
C GLU A 38 -16.71 1.68 13.99
N ASP A 39 -16.17 0.55 14.47
CA ASP A 39 -14.74 0.30 14.49
C ASP A 39 -14.18 0.13 13.06
N GLY A 40 -14.91 -0.54 12.17
CA GLY A 40 -14.56 -0.68 10.76
C GLY A 40 -14.41 0.67 10.05
N LEU A 41 -15.34 1.62 10.28
CA LEU A 41 -15.23 2.98 9.74
C LEU A 41 -14.02 3.74 10.29
N ARG A 42 -13.68 3.54 11.57
CA ARG A 42 -12.49 4.15 12.19
C ARG A 42 -11.21 3.58 11.59
N VAL A 43 -11.13 2.25 11.47
CA VAL A 43 -10.01 1.54 10.82
C VAL A 43 -9.83 2.03 9.39
N GLU A 44 -10.89 2.09 8.58
CA GLU A 44 -10.81 2.56 7.19
C GLU A 44 -10.27 4.00 7.11
N LYS A 45 -10.75 4.90 7.99
CA LYS A 45 -10.29 6.28 8.04
C LYS A 45 -8.79 6.37 8.36
N ILE A 46 -8.32 5.59 9.34
CA ILE A 46 -6.91 5.53 9.76
C ILE A 46 -6.05 4.99 8.61
N THR A 47 -6.41 3.84 8.05
CA THR A 47 -5.65 3.19 6.97
C THR A 47 -5.61 4.07 5.71
N ARG A 48 -6.71 4.75 5.37
CA ARG A 48 -6.77 5.65 4.20
C ARG A 48 -5.90 6.88 4.40
N ALA A 49 -5.82 7.42 5.62
CA ALA A 49 -4.90 8.51 5.93
C ALA A 49 -3.44 8.07 5.77
N ALA A 50 -3.08 6.91 6.32
CA ALA A 50 -1.74 6.33 6.18
C ALA A 50 -1.36 6.07 4.71
N ALA A 51 -2.28 5.51 3.92
CA ALA A 51 -2.06 5.24 2.50
C ALA A 51 -1.81 6.52 1.67
N ARG A 52 -2.51 7.62 1.98
CA ARG A 52 -2.30 8.92 1.32
C ARG A 52 -0.92 9.50 1.64
N MET A 53 -0.50 9.46 2.89
CA MET A 53 0.84 9.91 3.30
C MET A 53 1.94 9.17 2.53
N LEU A 54 1.81 7.84 2.40
CA LEU A 54 2.71 7.00 1.60
C LEU A 54 2.70 7.34 0.10
N GLN A 55 1.56 7.76 -0.46
CA GLN A 55 1.42 8.11 -1.89
C GLN A 55 1.99 9.49 -2.22
N ASP A 56 1.82 10.47 -1.34
CA ASP A 56 2.27 11.84 -1.55
C ASP A 56 3.80 12.00 -1.41
N GLY A 57 4.52 10.90 -1.13
CA GLY A 57 5.99 10.90 -0.99
C GLY A 57 6.47 11.73 0.19
N THR A 58 5.55 12.12 1.08
CA THR A 58 5.88 12.59 2.41
C THR A 58 6.42 11.35 3.09
N GLU A 59 7.71 11.33 3.43
CA GLU A 59 8.19 10.28 4.35
C GLU A 59 7.22 10.32 5.52
N PRO A 60 6.56 9.20 5.87
CA PRO A 60 5.82 9.17 7.10
C PRO A 60 6.85 9.56 8.15
N ASP A 61 6.69 10.76 8.72
CA ASP A 61 7.39 11.09 9.95
C ASP A 61 7.14 9.88 10.86
N ALA A 62 8.16 9.41 11.55
CA ALA A 62 8.22 8.05 12.11
C ALA A 62 7.11 7.73 13.16
N GLU A 63 6.12 8.60 13.29
CA GLU A 63 4.95 8.63 14.16
C GLU A 63 3.65 8.83 13.34
N SER A 64 3.36 8.00 12.32
CA SER A 64 2.04 8.10 11.64
C SER A 64 0.87 7.57 12.50
N LEU A 65 1.17 6.95 13.64
CA LEU A 65 0.34 6.75 14.83
C LEU A 65 1.28 6.76 16.05
N SER A 66 0.82 7.28 17.18
CA SER A 66 1.51 7.06 18.46
C SER A 66 1.41 5.59 18.90
N ASP A 67 2.32 5.12 19.76
CA ASP A 67 2.29 3.74 20.30
C ASP A 67 0.91 3.38 20.91
N ASP A 68 0.23 4.36 21.51
CA ASP A 68 -1.10 4.18 22.09
C ASP A 68 -2.19 4.07 21.01
N GLU A 69 -2.09 4.86 19.93
CA GLU A 69 -3.01 4.75 18.79
C GLU A 69 -2.80 3.46 17.99
N GLU A 70 -1.56 2.96 17.87
CA GLU A 70 -1.30 1.65 17.27
C GLU A 70 -1.93 0.53 18.11
N ARG A 71 -1.82 0.59 19.43
CA ARG A 71 -2.45 -0.37 20.35
C ARG A 71 -3.97 -0.33 20.25
N ASP A 72 -4.56 0.85 20.21
CA ASP A 72 -6.01 0.98 20.04
C ASP A 72 -6.47 0.48 18.68
N LEU A 73 -5.70 0.71 17.61
CA LEU A 73 -5.96 0.13 16.30
C LEU A 73 -5.97 -1.40 16.33
N TYR A 74 -4.97 -2.02 16.95
CA TYR A 74 -4.90 -3.48 17.06
C TYR A 74 -6.02 -4.05 17.92
N ARG A 75 -6.43 -3.35 18.98
CA ARG A 75 -7.58 -3.73 19.79
C ARG A 75 -8.89 -3.67 19.00
N MET A 76 -9.10 -2.64 18.19
CA MET A 76 -10.27 -2.53 17.31
C MET A 76 -10.31 -3.66 16.27
N LEU A 77 -9.16 -4.03 15.70
CA LEU A 77 -9.06 -5.08 14.68
C LEU A 77 -9.27 -6.49 15.26
N LEU A 78 -8.58 -6.82 16.36
CA LEU A 78 -8.59 -8.17 16.93
C LEU A 78 -9.78 -8.42 17.87
N GLY A 79 -10.42 -7.34 18.34
CA GLY A 79 -11.57 -7.38 19.22
C GLY A 79 -11.33 -8.27 20.45
N PRO A 80 -12.20 -9.27 20.71
CA PRO A 80 -12.11 -10.11 21.91
C PRO A 80 -10.84 -10.96 21.98
N VAL A 81 -10.18 -11.20 20.84
CA VAL A 81 -8.98 -12.03 20.76
C VAL A 81 -7.70 -11.26 21.09
N HIS A 82 -7.78 -9.92 21.14
CA HIS A 82 -6.62 -9.05 21.32
C HIS A 82 -5.76 -9.45 22.52
N ASP A 83 -6.34 -9.53 23.72
CA ASP A 83 -5.60 -9.74 24.96
C ASP A 83 -5.05 -11.17 25.07
N GLU A 84 -5.79 -12.16 24.56
CA GLU A 84 -5.34 -13.56 24.50
C GLU A 84 -4.12 -13.69 23.57
N LEU A 85 -4.19 -13.12 22.37
CA LEU A 85 -3.12 -13.17 21.40
C LEU A 85 -1.89 -12.40 21.88
N LEU A 86 -2.09 -11.23 22.48
CA LEU A 86 -1.01 -10.39 23.04
C LEU A 86 -0.25 -11.13 24.15
N ALA A 87 -0.95 -11.89 24.99
CA ALA A 87 -0.32 -12.67 26.05
C ALA A 87 0.37 -13.94 25.52
N ALA A 88 -0.18 -14.57 24.48
CA ALA A 88 0.29 -15.86 23.98
C ALA A 88 1.47 -15.77 23.00
N THR A 89 1.71 -14.61 22.39
CA THR A 89 2.62 -14.46 21.25
C THR A 89 3.70 -13.39 21.47
N ASP A 90 4.76 -13.43 20.67
CA ASP A 90 5.72 -12.33 20.62
C ASP A 90 5.25 -11.22 19.66
N TRP A 91 5.91 -10.06 19.74
CA TRP A 91 5.54 -8.89 18.96
C TRP A 91 5.42 -9.14 17.46
N ALA A 92 6.35 -9.93 16.88
CA ALA A 92 6.35 -10.21 15.46
C ALA A 92 5.10 -10.99 15.03
N ARG A 93 4.73 -12.02 15.78
CA ARG A 93 3.51 -12.82 15.50
C ARG A 93 2.25 -12.01 15.76
N PHE A 94 2.19 -11.29 16.89
CA PHE A 94 1.07 -10.40 17.21
C PHE A 94 0.82 -9.38 16.09
N LYS A 95 1.87 -8.66 15.67
CA LYS A 95 1.80 -7.66 14.61
C LYS A 95 1.42 -8.26 13.26
N HIS A 96 1.99 -9.42 12.91
CA HIS A 96 1.65 -10.11 11.66
C HIS A 96 0.16 -10.49 11.60
N THR A 97 -0.37 -11.04 12.68
CA THR A 97 -1.80 -11.37 12.79
C THR A 97 -2.67 -10.11 12.69
N ALA A 98 -2.35 -9.06 13.44
CA ALA A 98 -3.11 -7.80 13.41
C ALA A 98 -3.12 -7.15 12.02
N LEU A 99 -1.99 -7.13 11.32
CA LEU A 99 -1.90 -6.60 9.95
C LEU A 99 -2.65 -7.48 8.94
N THR A 100 -2.68 -8.79 9.14
CA THR A 100 -3.47 -9.70 8.29
C THR A 100 -4.96 -9.39 8.39
N VAL A 101 -5.44 -9.16 9.62
CA VAL A 101 -6.83 -8.74 9.86
C VAL A 101 -7.10 -7.35 9.26
N MET A 102 -6.16 -6.41 9.38
CA MET A 102 -6.29 -5.10 8.73
C MET A 102 -6.49 -5.21 7.22
N PHE A 103 -5.72 -6.07 6.53
CA PHE A 103 -5.90 -6.30 5.10
C PHE A 103 -7.24 -6.95 4.76
N TRP A 104 -7.71 -7.87 5.59
CA TRP A 104 -9.02 -8.49 5.41
C TRP A 104 -10.16 -7.47 5.53
N VAL A 105 -10.09 -6.58 6.54
CA VAL A 105 -11.11 -5.56 6.82
C VAL A 105 -11.10 -4.45 5.77
N THR A 106 -9.92 -4.01 5.32
CA THR A 106 -9.79 -2.80 4.47
C THR A 106 -9.68 -3.07 2.98
N ALA A 107 -9.34 -4.30 2.58
CA ALA A 107 -9.25 -4.70 1.18
C ALA A 107 -10.17 -5.89 0.92
N ASP A 108 -9.67 -7.10 1.12
CA ASP A 108 -10.41 -8.35 0.93
C ASP A 108 -9.63 -9.54 1.53
N LEU A 109 -10.29 -10.71 1.54
CA LEU A 109 -9.71 -11.96 2.03
C LEU A 109 -8.49 -12.43 1.22
N ASP A 110 -8.46 -12.17 -0.09
CA ASP A 110 -7.37 -12.62 -0.95
C ASP A 110 -6.08 -11.85 -0.66
N THR A 111 -6.19 -10.53 -0.47
CA THR A 111 -5.09 -9.64 -0.04
C THR A 111 -4.54 -10.07 1.32
N ALA A 112 -5.43 -10.37 2.28
CA ALA A 112 -5.03 -10.88 3.59
C ALA A 112 -4.29 -12.22 3.48
N ARG A 113 -4.78 -13.15 2.64
CA ARG A 113 -4.13 -14.45 2.40
C ARG A 113 -2.75 -14.30 1.78
N THR A 114 -2.59 -13.38 0.82
CA THR A 114 -1.28 -13.09 0.21
C THR A 114 -0.29 -12.54 1.25
N TYR A 115 -0.72 -11.61 2.11
CA TYR A 115 0.12 -11.09 3.19
C TYR A 115 0.53 -12.18 4.19
N TRP A 116 -0.42 -13.01 4.60
CA TRP A 116 -0.17 -14.13 5.51
C TRP A 116 0.87 -15.10 4.94
N ALA A 117 0.72 -15.47 3.67
CA ALA A 117 1.66 -16.36 2.98
C ALA A 117 3.05 -15.73 2.75
N SER A 118 3.17 -14.40 2.72
CA SER A 118 4.47 -13.73 2.55
C SER A 118 5.32 -13.68 3.82
N GLY A 119 4.80 -14.17 4.96
CA GLY A 119 5.49 -14.10 6.24
C GLY A 119 5.62 -12.67 6.78
N GLY A 120 4.78 -11.75 6.28
CA GLY A 120 4.70 -10.38 6.76
C GLY A 120 5.57 -9.38 6.01
N ASP A 121 6.19 -9.76 4.89
CA ASP A 121 6.91 -8.86 4.00
C ASP A 121 5.92 -8.00 3.18
N PRO A 122 5.81 -6.67 3.45
CA PRO A 122 4.90 -5.79 2.73
C PRO A 122 5.35 -5.54 1.28
N SER A 123 6.61 -5.82 0.94
CA SER A 123 7.12 -5.64 -0.42
C SER A 123 6.55 -6.68 -1.41
N GLN A 124 6.06 -7.82 -0.90
CA GLN A 124 5.38 -8.84 -1.68
C GLN A 124 3.91 -8.48 -2.00
N LEU A 125 3.32 -7.55 -1.25
CA LEU A 125 1.99 -7.00 -1.51
C LEU A 125 2.00 -5.86 -2.54
N ALA A 126 3.12 -5.14 -2.66
CA ALA A 126 3.23 -4.04 -3.60
C ALA A 126 3.29 -4.58 -5.04
N PRO A 127 2.44 -4.12 -5.98
CA PRO A 127 2.62 -4.40 -7.39
C PRO A 127 4.04 -3.98 -7.77
N ASN A 128 4.81 -4.95 -8.29
CA ASN A 128 6.21 -4.75 -8.66
C ASN A 128 6.36 -3.43 -9.44
N ARG A 129 7.42 -2.66 -9.21
CA ARG A 129 7.62 -1.31 -9.79
C ARG A 129 7.42 -1.30 -11.32
N ALA A 130 7.66 -2.44 -11.98
CA ALA A 130 7.37 -2.69 -13.39
C ALA A 130 5.86 -2.69 -13.73
N ALA A 131 5.02 -3.35 -12.93
CA ALA A 131 3.57 -3.38 -13.08
C ALA A 131 2.96 -1.97 -12.90
N ARG A 132 3.49 -1.18 -11.95
CA ARG A 132 3.10 0.24 -11.77
C ARG A 132 3.41 1.09 -13.02
N ARG A 133 4.56 0.87 -13.66
CA ARG A 133 4.95 1.55 -14.91
C ARG A 133 4.12 1.09 -16.12
N GLN A 134 3.61 -0.15 -16.11
CA GLN A 134 2.75 -0.67 -17.18
C GLN A 134 1.31 -0.16 -17.04
N ALA A 135 0.76 -0.11 -15.83
CA ALA A 135 -0.55 0.49 -15.57
C ALA A 135 -0.60 1.99 -15.95
N ALA A 136 0.47 2.75 -15.68
CA ALA A 136 0.60 4.14 -16.10
C ALA A 136 0.73 4.31 -17.64
N ARG A 137 1.10 3.26 -18.37
CA ARG A 137 1.13 3.27 -19.86
C ARG A 137 -0.20 2.84 -20.46
N GLY A 138 -0.99 2.04 -19.73
CA GLY A 138 -2.32 1.57 -20.16
C GLY A 138 -3.43 2.60 -20.02
N SER A 139 -3.28 3.61 -19.17
CA SER A 139 -4.29 4.67 -18.96
C SER A 139 -4.27 5.80 -20.00
N SER A 140 -3.63 5.60 -21.16
CA SER A 140 -3.77 6.52 -22.31
C SER A 140 -4.91 6.09 -23.23
N GLU A 141 -6.08 5.85 -22.65
CA GLU A 141 -7.34 5.68 -23.37
C GLU A 141 -7.86 7.07 -23.80
N SER A 142 -7.05 7.74 -24.64
CA SER A 142 -7.38 8.95 -25.41
C SER A 142 -6.33 9.12 -26.52
N ALA A 143 -6.04 8.04 -27.27
CA ALA A 143 -5.53 8.18 -28.63
C ALA A 143 -6.70 8.40 -29.60
N ALA A 144 -7.50 9.43 -29.30
CA ALA A 144 -8.40 10.01 -30.27
C ALA A 144 -7.57 10.50 -31.46
N ALA A 145 -8.07 10.21 -32.64
CA ALA A 145 -7.48 10.52 -33.93
C ALA A 145 -6.82 11.91 -34.00
N SER A 146 -5.53 11.95 -34.35
CA SER A 146 -4.90 13.14 -34.90
C SER A 146 -4.07 12.75 -36.11
N THR A 147 -4.75 12.69 -37.25
CA THR A 147 -4.17 12.70 -38.59
C THR A 147 -3.56 14.08 -38.87
N THR A 148 -2.48 14.44 -38.18
CA THR A 148 -1.75 15.68 -38.47
C THR A 148 -0.46 15.37 -39.23
N ARG A 149 -0.51 15.67 -40.53
CA ARG A 149 0.58 15.59 -41.53
C ARG A 149 1.79 16.43 -41.07
N SER A 150 3.00 15.86 -41.13
CA SER A 150 4.24 16.56 -40.78
C SER A 150 4.46 17.77 -41.69
N ARG A 151 4.67 18.95 -41.09
CA ARG A 151 4.98 20.20 -41.79
C ARG A 151 6.49 20.31 -41.98
N GLY A 152 6.91 20.57 -43.22
CA GLY A 152 8.30 20.62 -43.65
C GLY A 152 9.15 21.65 -42.92
N SER A 153 10.41 21.28 -42.72
CA SER A 153 11.48 22.12 -42.20
C SER A 153 11.93 23.11 -43.27
N THR A 154 11.87 24.42 -42.96
CA THR A 154 12.59 25.46 -43.69
C THR A 154 13.09 26.53 -42.72
N SER A 155 14.25 27.11 -43.08
CA SER A 155 14.99 28.20 -42.43
C SER A 155 15.74 27.83 -41.15
N GLY A 156 17.05 28.00 -41.02
CA GLY A 156 17.98 28.84 -41.77
C GLY A 156 18.58 29.88 -40.85
N THR A 157 19.72 29.57 -40.22
CA THR A 157 20.60 30.56 -39.58
C THR A 157 22.05 30.05 -39.58
N ARG A 158 22.74 30.24 -40.71
CA ARG A 158 24.20 30.37 -40.71
C ARG A 158 24.53 31.80 -40.31
N ALA A 159 24.86 32.00 -39.04
CA ALA A 159 25.42 33.27 -38.56
C ALA A 159 26.93 33.11 -38.36
N ALA A 160 27.67 34.06 -38.92
CA ALA A 160 29.10 34.08 -39.07
C ALA A 160 29.87 34.38 -37.75
N SER A 161 31.14 33.98 -37.76
CA SER A 161 32.20 34.22 -36.78
C SER A 161 32.38 35.70 -36.40
N PRO A 162 33.01 35.96 -35.23
CA PRO A 162 34.25 36.75 -35.29
C PRO A 162 35.43 36.16 -34.50
N ARG A 163 36.61 36.34 -35.09
CA ARG A 163 37.97 36.20 -34.51
C ARG A 163 38.19 37.17 -33.34
N SER A 164 38.89 36.75 -32.30
CA SER A 164 40.20 37.30 -31.87
C SER A 164 40.61 36.75 -30.50
N GLY A 165 41.90 36.49 -30.30
CA GLY A 165 42.44 36.03 -29.02
C GLY A 165 43.89 35.61 -29.12
N LYS A 166 44.79 36.55 -29.42
CA LYS A 166 46.25 36.37 -29.39
C LYS A 166 46.78 37.06 -28.12
N ALA A 167 47.14 36.29 -27.09
CA ALA A 167 48.13 36.64 -26.06
C ALA A 167 48.37 35.41 -25.17
N LYS A 168 49.50 34.72 -25.34
CA LYS A 168 50.72 34.80 -24.49
C LYS A 168 50.59 34.04 -23.16
N ALA A 169 51.21 32.86 -23.10
CA ALA A 169 51.81 32.33 -21.86
C ALA A 169 52.85 31.23 -22.20
N ALA A 170 54.12 31.62 -22.16
CA ALA A 170 55.26 30.77 -21.79
C ALA A 170 56.03 31.60 -20.73
N PRO A 171 56.84 31.03 -19.81
CA PRO A 171 57.61 29.79 -19.96
C PRO A 171 57.77 28.91 -18.69
N ARG A 172 58.17 27.65 -18.87
CA ARG A 172 58.97 26.79 -17.97
C ARG A 172 59.63 25.75 -18.92
N LYS A 173 60.93 25.51 -19.03
CA LYS A 173 62.16 25.69 -18.24
C LYS A 173 63.29 26.00 -19.23
#